data_AF-A0A957DHE5-F1
#
_entry.id   AF-A0A957DHE5-F1
#
_cell.length_a   1.000
_cell.length_b   1.000
_cell.length_c   1.000
_cell.angle_alpha   90.00
_cell.angle_beta   90.00
_cell.angle_gamma   90.00
#
_symmetry.space_group_name_H-M   'P 1'
#
loop_
_entity.id
_entity.type
_entity.pdbx_description
1 polymer ?
#
loop_
_entity_poly.entity_id
_entity_poly.type
_entity_poly.pdbx_seq_one_letter_code
_entity_poly.pdbx_strand_id
1 'polypeptide(L)'
;MNEILDVGLEITRWLQQNYPWLRGFMAFMSQMGRFEFYLVLVPIIYWAIDKQLGRSLTYILTFSDVTNNLLKHAFRGPRPYWLDQSVGLSSESTSYGIPSGHSQTAFIIYLYLAIWLRRRWVWALA
;
A
#
# COMPACT_ATOMS: atom_id res chain seq x y z
N MET A 1 -2.17 10.90 22.13
CA MET A 1 -1.81 11.03 20.70
C MET A 1 -0.31 10.79 20.47
N ASN A 2 0.57 11.36 21.32
CA ASN A 2 2.02 11.18 21.19
C ASN A 2 2.48 9.73 21.42
N GLU A 3 1.95 9.03 22.42
CA GLU A 3 2.38 7.65 22.72
C GLU A 3 2.22 6.67 21.55
N ILE A 4 1.15 6.76 20.76
CA ILE A 4 0.94 5.89 19.58
C ILE A 4 1.99 6.18 18.49
N LEU A 5 2.34 7.46 18.31
CA LEU A 5 3.36 7.87 17.34
C LEU A 5 4.75 7.45 17.81
N ASP A 6 5.03 7.56 19.11
CA ASP A 6 6.30 7.17 19.73
C ASP A 6 6.50 5.66 19.63
N VAL A 7 5.48 4.86 19.95
CA VAL A 7 5.50 3.40 19.75
C VAL A 7 5.72 3.06 18.28
N GLY A 8 5.05 3.76 17.36
CA GLY A 8 5.24 3.56 15.92
C GLY A 8 6.68 3.85 15.46
N LEU A 9 7.29 4.90 15.99
CA LEU A 9 8.69 5.25 15.73
C LEU A 9 9.65 4.20 16.29
N GLU A 10 9.42 3.74 17.52
CA GLU A 10 10.25 2.74 18.16
C GLU A 10 10.21 1.42 17.40
N ILE A 11 9.03 0.94 17.00
CA ILE A 11 8.87 -0.26 16.17
C ILE A 11 9.58 -0.10 14.83
N THR A 12 9.42 1.05 14.18
CA THR A 12 10.05 1.32 12.88
C THR A 12 11.58 1.28 13.00
N ARG A 13 12.13 1.94 14.03
CA ARG A 13 13.57 1.96 14.29
C ARG A 13 14.09 0.56 14.64
N TRP A 14 13.36 -0.17 15.48
CA TRP A 14 13.71 -1.53 15.87
C TRP A 14 13.77 -2.47 14.65
N LEU A 15 12.79 -2.40 13.75
CA LEU A 15 12.79 -3.20 12.51
C LEU A 15 13.98 -2.86 11.61
N GLN A 16 14.29 -1.57 11.45
CA GLN A 16 15.40 -1.11 10.62
C GLN A 16 16.78 -1.55 11.16
N GLN A 17 16.94 -1.52 12.49
CA GLN A 17 18.20 -1.91 13.14
C GLN A 17 18.40 -3.44 13.19
N ASN A 18 17.35 -4.20 13.48
CA ASN A 18 17.45 -5.65 13.64
C ASN A 18 17.38 -6.43 12.33
N TYR A 19 16.72 -5.86 11.29
CA TYR A 19 16.52 -6.53 10.00
C TYR A 19 16.93 -5.67 8.79
N PRO A 20 18.17 -5.14 8.73
CA PRO A 20 18.61 -4.30 7.62
C PRO A 20 18.61 -5.03 6.27
N TRP A 21 18.76 -6.36 6.29
CA TRP A 21 18.71 -7.22 5.09
C TRP A 21 17.33 -7.27 4.43
N LEU A 22 16.25 -6.98 5.16
CA LEU A 22 14.90 -6.89 4.58
C LEU A 22 14.68 -5.62 3.76
N ARG A 23 15.57 -4.62 3.88
CA ARG A 23 15.38 -3.30 3.25
C ARG A 23 15.16 -3.40 1.74
N GLY A 24 15.97 -4.20 1.04
CA GLY A 24 15.84 -4.38 -0.41
C GLY A 24 14.52 -5.06 -0.80
N PHE A 25 14.15 -6.11 -0.07
CA PHE A 25 12.90 -6.83 -0.29
C PHE A 25 11.67 -5.94 -0.03
N MET A 26 11.65 -5.20 1.08
CA MET A 26 10.53 -4.29 1.42
C MET A 26 10.44 -3.12 0.44
N ALA A 27 11.57 -2.60 -0.05
CA ALA A 27 11.58 -1.60 -1.11
C ALA A 27 10.99 -2.16 -2.40
N PHE A 28 11.38 -3.38 -2.81
CA PHE A 28 10.81 -4.06 -3.97
C PHE A 28 9.29 -4.27 -3.83
N MET A 29 8.83 -4.80 -2.71
CA MET A 29 7.40 -4.98 -2.43
C MET A 29 6.65 -3.64 -2.45
N SER A 30 7.27 -2.56 -1.97
CA SER A 30 6.68 -1.22 -2.02
C SER A 30 6.50 -0.73 -3.46
N GLN A 31 7.40 -1.07 -4.39
CA GLN A 31 7.23 -0.72 -5.81
C GLN A 31 5.99 -1.37 -6.43
N MET A 32 5.60 -2.56 -5.98
CA MET A 32 4.39 -3.23 -6.48
C MET A 32 3.09 -2.54 -6.04
N GLY A 33 3.10 -1.81 -4.92
CA GLY A 33 1.93 -1.04 -4.48
C GLY A 33 1.80 0.33 -5.12
N ARG A 34 2.77 0.75 -5.95
CA ARG A 34 2.76 2.04 -6.64
C ARG A 34 1.68 2.06 -7.72
N PHE A 35 1.13 3.24 -7.99
CA PHE A 35 0.09 3.42 -9.01
C PHE A 35 0.57 3.00 -10.41
N GLU A 36 1.84 3.28 -10.72
CA GLU A 36 2.50 2.95 -11.98
C GLU A 36 2.52 1.45 -12.27
N PHE A 37 2.64 0.61 -11.23
CA PHE A 37 2.55 -0.83 -11.38
C PHE A 37 1.15 -1.26 -11.88
N TYR A 38 0.10 -0.68 -11.31
CA TYR A 38 -1.28 -1.00 -11.68
C TYR A 38 -1.69 -0.40 -13.03
N LEU A 39 -1.11 0.73 -13.43
CA LEU A 39 -1.29 1.30 -14.77
C LEU A 39 -0.86 0.33 -15.88
N VAL A 40 0.13 -0.52 -15.62
CA VAL A 40 0.59 -1.54 -16.58
C VAL A 40 -0.18 -2.85 -16.39
N LEU A 41 -0.38 -3.28 -15.14
CA LEU A 41 -1.01 -4.57 -14.84
C LEU A 41 -2.48 -4.64 -15.29
N VAL A 42 -3.26 -3.60 -15.06
CA VAL A 42 -4.71 -3.62 -15.32
C VAL A 42 -5.05 -3.71 -16.81
N PRO A 43 -4.40 -2.97 -17.73
CA PRO A 43 -4.60 -3.15 -19.17
C PRO A 43 -4.23 -4.55 -19.66
N ILE A 44 -3.16 -5.15 -19.13
CA ILE A 44 -2.77 -6.53 -19.47
C ILE A 44 -3.88 -7.50 -19.07
N ILE A 45 -4.42 -7.37 -17.84
CA ILE A 45 -5.53 -8.21 -17.39
C ILE A 45 -6.77 -7.99 -18.28
N TYR A 46 -7.09 -6.72 -18.58
CA TYR A 46 -8.27 -6.36 -19.36
C TYR A 46 -8.23 -6.90 -20.81
N TRP A 47 -7.06 -6.82 -21.48
CA TRP A 47 -6.93 -7.23 -22.88
C TRP A 47 -6.54 -8.69 -23.07
N ALA A 48 -5.66 -9.23 -22.23
CA ALA A 48 -5.08 -10.56 -22.44
C ALA A 48 -5.74 -11.67 -21.62
N ILE A 49 -6.46 -11.35 -20.55
CA ILE A 49 -6.99 -12.36 -19.61
C ILE A 49 -8.51 -12.33 -19.57
N ASP A 50 -9.09 -11.27 -18.99
CA ASP A 50 -10.53 -11.17 -18.78
C ASP A 50 -10.97 -9.70 -18.70
N LYS A 51 -11.86 -9.30 -19.62
CA LYS A 51 -12.38 -7.93 -19.73
C LYS A 51 -13.25 -7.52 -18.53
N GLN A 52 -13.94 -8.46 -17.88
CA GLN A 52 -14.75 -8.18 -16.71
C GLN A 52 -13.87 -7.97 -15.47
N LEU A 53 -12.86 -8.83 -15.27
CA LEU A 53 -11.87 -8.69 -14.21
C LEU A 53 -11.11 -7.37 -14.33
N GLY A 54 -10.59 -7.07 -15.52
CA GLY A 54 -9.86 -5.82 -15.77
C GLY A 54 -10.70 -4.56 -15.49
N ARG A 55 -11.98 -4.52 -15.95
CA ARG A 55 -12.88 -3.39 -15.66
C ARG A 55 -13.16 -3.23 -14.18
N SER A 56 -13.45 -4.33 -13.48
CA SER A 56 -13.74 -4.28 -12.06
C SER A 56 -12.52 -3.79 -11.26
N LEU A 57 -11.32 -4.27 -11.59
CA LEU A 57 -10.08 -3.80 -10.98
C LEU A 57 -9.90 -2.29 -11.19
N THR A 58 -10.15 -1.77 -12.40
CA THR A 58 -10.10 -0.32 -12.65
C THR A 58 -11.03 0.45 -11.72
N TYR A 59 -12.31 0.06 -11.62
CA TYR A 59 -13.26 0.79 -10.77
C TYR A 59 -12.89 0.73 -9.30
N ILE A 60 -12.49 -0.44 -8.83
CA ILE A 60 -12.09 -0.67 -7.44
C ILE A 60 -10.85 0.16 -7.08
N LEU A 61 -9.84 0.17 -7.97
CA LEU A 61 -8.61 0.94 -7.79
C LEU A 61 -8.87 2.44 -7.72
N THR A 62 -9.65 2.97 -8.66
CA THR A 62 -9.99 4.39 -8.71
C THR A 62 -10.78 4.80 -7.47
N PHE A 63 -11.79 4.02 -7.08
CA PHE A 63 -12.59 4.31 -5.89
C PHE A 63 -11.75 4.25 -4.60
N SER A 64 -10.86 3.26 -4.50
CA SER A 64 -9.91 3.12 -3.40
C SER A 64 -8.99 4.34 -3.30
N ASP A 65 -8.42 4.79 -4.42
CA ASP A 65 -7.50 5.94 -4.43
C ASP A 65 -8.20 7.25 -4.03
N VAL A 66 -9.39 7.51 -4.57
CA VAL A 66 -10.19 8.69 -4.18
C VAL A 66 -10.50 8.66 -2.69
N THR A 67 -10.97 7.52 -2.18
CA THR A 67 -11.27 7.36 -0.75
C THR A 67 -10.02 7.52 0.11
N ASN A 68 -8.89 6.97 -0.31
CA ASN A 68 -7.61 7.09 0.41
C ASN A 68 -7.17 8.55 0.52
N ASN A 69 -7.21 9.30 -0.58
CA ASN A 69 -6.83 10.70 -0.60
C ASN A 69 -7.76 11.56 0.27
N LEU A 70 -9.09 11.34 0.19
CA LEU A 70 -10.05 12.03 1.06
C LEU A 70 -9.75 11.78 2.55
N LEU A 71 -9.53 10.52 2.94
CA LEU A 71 -9.21 10.17 4.32
C LEU A 71 -7.88 10.75 4.78
N LYS A 72 -6.86 10.77 3.91
CA LYS A 72 -5.57 11.41 4.20
C LYS A 72 -5.73 12.89 4.54
N HIS A 73 -6.53 13.61 3.75
CA HIS A 73 -6.79 15.03 3.99
C HIS A 73 -7.68 15.29 5.22
N ALA A 74 -8.53 14.33 5.59
CA ALA A 74 -9.37 14.40 6.78
C ALA A 74 -8.56 14.16 8.06
N PHE A 75 -7.72 13.12 8.11
CA PHE A 75 -6.97 12.75 9.32
C PHE A 75 -5.67 13.53 9.50
N ARG A 76 -5.03 13.94 8.40
CA ARG A 76 -3.77 14.73 8.40
C ARG A 76 -2.66 14.13 9.29
N GLY A 77 -2.62 12.81 9.41
CA GLY A 77 -1.68 12.12 10.30
C GLY A 77 -0.22 12.33 9.86
N PRO A 78 0.70 12.68 10.79
CA PRO A 78 2.11 12.88 10.47
C PRO A 78 2.78 11.57 10.07
N ARG A 79 3.78 11.66 9.19
CA ARG A 79 4.61 10.50 8.86
C ARG A 79 5.75 10.31 9.87
N PRO A 80 6.22 9.08 10.11
CA PRO A 80 7.34 8.82 11.01
C PRO A 80 8.58 9.68 10.71
N TYR A 81 8.94 9.85 9.44
CA TYR A 81 10.11 10.66 9.07
C TYR A 81 9.93 12.18 9.21
N TRP A 82 8.70 12.67 9.43
CA TRP A 82 8.46 14.06 9.82
C TRP A 82 8.80 14.30 11.28
N LEU A 83 8.72 13.25 12.10
CA LEU A 83 9.04 13.29 13.53
C LEU A 83 10.52 12.96 13.77
N ASP A 84 11.07 12.00 13.03
CA ASP A 84 12.48 11.61 13.09
C ASP A 84 13.02 11.28 11.70
N GLN A 85 13.91 12.13 11.16
CA GLN A 85 14.47 11.94 9.82
C GLN A 85 15.30 10.64 9.70
N SER A 86 15.81 10.08 10.80
CA SER A 86 16.63 8.86 10.78
C SER A 86 15.86 7.61 10.34
N VAL A 87 14.52 7.60 10.48
CA VAL A 87 13.68 6.47 10.07
C VAL A 87 13.20 6.56 8.61
N GLY A 88 13.51 7.65 7.91
CA GLY A 88 13.12 7.86 6.51
C GLY A 88 13.92 6.99 5.54
N LEU A 89 13.26 6.02 4.89
CA LEU A 89 13.90 5.13 3.90
C LEU A 89 13.74 5.61 2.45
N SER A 90 12.72 6.42 2.17
CA SER A 90 12.43 7.00 0.86
C SER A 90 11.73 8.35 1.02
N SER A 91 12.36 9.41 0.52
CA SER A 91 11.99 10.81 0.72
C SER A 91 10.91 11.34 -0.25
N GLU A 92 10.10 10.47 -0.86
CA GLU A 92 9.33 10.86 -2.06
C GLU A 92 7.85 11.17 -1.83
N SER A 93 7.29 10.90 -0.65
CA SER A 93 5.86 11.15 -0.43
C SER A 93 5.61 12.52 0.19
N THR A 94 5.02 13.46 -0.54
CA THR A 94 4.62 14.77 0.02
C THR A 94 3.25 14.75 0.73
N SER A 95 2.57 13.60 0.77
CA SER A 95 1.22 13.43 1.32
C SER A 95 1.22 12.85 2.75
N TYR A 96 0.10 12.97 3.47
CA TYR A 96 -0.08 12.48 4.85
C TYR A 96 0.17 10.97 5.00
N GLY A 97 0.42 10.54 6.24
CA GLY A 97 0.81 9.16 6.56
C GLY A 97 -0.34 8.17 6.69
N ILE A 98 -1.49 8.62 7.19
CA ILE A 98 -2.64 7.76 7.49
C ILE A 98 -3.83 8.18 6.62
N PRO A 99 -4.53 7.24 5.97
CA PRO A 99 -4.22 5.81 5.81
C PRO A 99 -3.15 5.52 4.73
N SER A 100 -2.49 4.36 4.79
CA SER A 100 -1.50 3.93 3.78
C SER A 100 -2.18 3.55 2.46
N GLY A 101 -1.82 4.24 1.37
CA GLY A 101 -2.32 3.96 0.02
C GLY A 101 -1.86 2.60 -0.51
N HIS A 102 -0.56 2.31 -0.42
CA HIS A 102 0.01 1.03 -0.89
C HIS A 102 -0.63 -0.16 -0.17
N SER A 103 -0.85 -0.06 1.15
CA SER A 103 -1.47 -1.12 1.94
C SER A 103 -2.96 -1.30 1.59
N GLN A 104 -3.69 -0.20 1.46
CA GLN A 104 -5.10 -0.24 1.08
C GLN A 104 -5.31 -0.85 -0.31
N THR A 105 -4.50 -0.41 -1.29
CA THR A 105 -4.58 -0.91 -2.67
C THR A 105 -4.22 -2.39 -2.74
N ALA A 106 -3.14 -2.84 -2.09
CA ALA A 106 -2.78 -4.25 -2.03
C ALA A 106 -3.92 -5.09 -1.44
N PHE A 107 -4.41 -4.72 -0.26
CA PHE A 107 -5.48 -5.45 0.43
C PHE A 107 -6.73 -5.60 -0.45
N ILE A 108 -7.21 -4.51 -1.04
CA ILE A 108 -8.43 -4.52 -1.84
C ILE A 108 -8.27 -5.38 -3.10
N ILE A 109 -7.11 -5.37 -3.76
CA ILE A 109 -6.87 -6.20 -4.95
C ILE A 109 -6.81 -7.68 -4.58
N TYR A 110 -6.02 -8.05 -3.57
CA TYR A 110 -5.89 -9.45 -3.17
C TYR A 110 -7.21 -10.00 -2.65
N LEU A 111 -7.96 -9.22 -1.87
CA LEU A 111 -9.30 -9.58 -1.43
C LEU A 111 -10.24 -9.78 -2.63
N TYR A 112 -10.25 -8.85 -3.59
CA TYR A 112 -11.09 -8.98 -4.77
C TYR A 112 -10.73 -10.21 -5.60
N LEU A 113 -9.44 -10.49 -5.78
CA LEU A 113 -8.96 -11.70 -6.46
C LEU A 113 -9.33 -12.98 -5.70
N ALA A 114 -9.26 -12.98 -4.37
CA ALA A 114 -9.66 -14.11 -3.54
C ALA A 114 -11.15 -14.45 -3.71
N ILE A 115 -12.00 -13.41 -3.75
CA ILE A 115 -13.44 -13.53 -3.99
C ILE A 115 -13.70 -14.00 -5.43
N TRP A 116 -13.00 -13.43 -6.41
CA TRP A 116 -13.18 -13.75 -7.83
C TRP A 116 -12.76 -15.18 -8.18
N LEU A 117 -11.58 -15.60 -7.74
CA LEU A 117 -11.02 -16.92 -8.03
C LEU A 117 -11.68 -18.04 -7.20
N ARG A 118 -12.34 -17.70 -6.08
CA ARG A 118 -12.98 -18.65 -5.14
C ARG A 118 -12.03 -19.76 -4.65
N ARG A 119 -10.71 -19.51 -4.64
CA ARG A 119 -9.69 -20.46 -4.20
C ARG A 119 -9.21 -20.12 -2.80
N ARG A 120 -9.29 -21.09 -1.89
CA ARG A 120 -8.94 -20.93 -0.46
C ARG A 120 -7.51 -20.42 -0.22
N TRP A 121 -6.55 -20.79 -1.07
CA TRP A 121 -5.16 -20.33 -0.90
C TRP A 121 -4.97 -18.85 -1.23
N VAL A 122 -5.81 -18.25 -2.09
CA VAL A 122 -5.70 -16.84 -2.46
C VAL A 122 -6.09 -15.93 -1.28
N TRP A 123 -6.91 -16.44 -0.35
CA TRP A 123 -7.22 -15.74 0.89
C TRP A 123 -6.01 -15.57 1.80
N ALA A 124 -5.02 -16.45 1.74
CA ALA A 124 -3.79 -16.29 2.51
C ALA A 124 -2.88 -15.17 1.98
N LEU A 125 -3.16 -14.67 0.77
CA LEU A 125 -2.44 -13.55 0.16
C LEU A 125 -3.12 -12.19 0.39
N ALA A 126 -4.36 -12.18 0.90
CA ALA A 126 -5.16 -10.99 1.17
C ALA A 126 -5.01 -10.56 2.63
#